data_AF-A0A1D1YC86-F1
#
_entry.id   AF-A0A1D1YC86-F1
#
_cell.length_a   1.000
_cell.length_b   1.000
_cell.length_c   1.000
_cell.angle_alpha   90.00
_cell.angle_beta   90.00
_cell.angle_gamma   90.00
#
_symmetry.space_group_name_H-M   'P 1'
#
loop_
_entity.id
_entity.type
_entity.pdbx_description
1 polymer ?
#
loop_
_entity_poly.entity_id
_entity_poly.type
_entity_poly.pdbx_seq_one_letter_code
_entity_poly.pdbx_strand_id
1 'polypeptide(L)'
;MFTQISFPTILIWLVSTAVAAGEDGFIFHGFSGANLTLSGQAVVTPNGLLRLTNDTKEVLGHAFFPAPLRFGDNNSFSTTFIFAIVPEYPNLSGHGIAFALSPTVDLPGSMPSQHLGLFNTTDNGNASSHVVAVEFDTVRQLASG
;
A
#
# COMPACT_ATOMS: atom_id res chain seq x y z
N MET A 1 13.61 -51.37 29.08
CA MET A 1 13.95 -51.13 27.67
C MET A 1 12.83 -50.29 27.08
N PHE A 2 13.03 -48.98 26.93
CA PHE A 2 12.08 -48.08 26.28
C PHE A 2 12.79 -47.48 25.07
N THR A 3 12.28 -47.76 23.87
CA THR A 3 12.77 -47.18 22.62
C THR A 3 12.14 -45.81 22.42
N GLN A 4 12.97 -44.77 22.37
CA GLN A 4 12.56 -43.42 22.02
C GLN A 4 12.34 -43.36 20.50
N ILE A 5 11.13 -43.04 20.06
CA ILE A 5 10.84 -42.76 18.64
C ILE A 5 11.06 -41.27 18.43
N SER A 6 12.15 -40.92 17.74
CA SER A 6 12.40 -39.56 17.26
C SER A 6 11.65 -39.37 15.94
N PHE A 7 10.74 -38.40 15.89
CA PHE A 7 10.16 -37.94 14.63
C PHE A 7 11.08 -36.87 14.04
N PRO A 8 11.54 -37.00 12.78
CA PRO A 8 12.34 -35.97 12.17
C PRO A 8 11.47 -34.72 11.99
N THR A 9 11.89 -33.61 12.59
CA THR A 9 11.31 -32.29 12.36
C THR A 9 11.59 -31.91 10.92
N ILE A 10 10.59 -32.03 10.04
CA ILE A 10 10.63 -31.46 8.69
C ILE A 10 10.44 -29.95 8.83
N LEU A 11 11.55 -29.22 8.73
CA LEU A 11 11.54 -27.76 8.62
C LEU A 11 11.40 -27.40 7.14
N ILE A 12 10.17 -27.06 6.71
CA ILE A 12 9.90 -26.55 5.36
C ILE A 12 10.36 -25.09 5.34
N TRP A 13 11.54 -24.84 4.76
CA TRP A 13 11.93 -23.49 4.36
C TRP A 13 11.18 -23.14 3.08
N LEU A 14 10.12 -22.34 3.20
CA LEU A 14 9.52 -21.68 2.05
C LEU A 14 10.46 -20.54 1.63
N VAL A 15 11.47 -20.86 0.84
CA VAL A 15 12.24 -19.84 0.12
C VAL A 15 11.35 -19.37 -1.03
N SER A 16 10.56 -18.32 -0.82
CA SER A 16 9.93 -17.61 -1.94
C SER A 16 11.02 -16.89 -2.70
N THR A 17 11.56 -17.52 -3.74
CA THR A 17 12.20 -16.80 -4.82
C THR A 17 11.12 -15.92 -5.46
N ALA A 18 11.30 -14.60 -5.44
CA ALA A 18 10.49 -13.71 -6.25
C ALA A 18 10.65 -14.14 -7.71
N VAL A 19 9.60 -14.73 -8.28
CA VAL A 19 9.55 -15.06 -9.71
C VAL A 19 9.20 -13.77 -10.41
N ALA A 20 10.13 -13.23 -11.20
CA ALA A 20 9.79 -12.27 -12.23
C ALA A 20 9.01 -13.04 -13.31
N ALA A 21 7.69 -12.94 -13.29
CA ALA A 21 6.87 -13.37 -14.40
C ALA A 21 6.84 -12.23 -15.42
N GLY A 22 7.27 -12.46 -16.66
CA GLY A 22 6.77 -11.63 -17.77
C GLY A 22 5.26 -11.92 -17.90
N GLU A 23 4.35 -10.96 -18.04
CA GLU A 23 4.41 -9.55 -18.44
C GLU A 23 3.88 -8.65 -17.29
N ASP A 24 4.71 -7.75 -16.75
CA ASP A 24 4.45 -6.72 -15.70
C ASP A 24 3.72 -7.14 -14.40
N GLY A 25 3.64 -8.42 -14.08
CA GLY A 25 3.06 -8.91 -12.82
C GLY A 25 4.08 -8.96 -11.66
N PHE A 26 3.67 -8.56 -10.45
CA PHE A 26 4.47 -8.73 -9.23
C PHE A 26 3.60 -9.17 -8.05
N ILE A 27 4.20 -9.92 -7.11
CA ILE A 27 3.54 -10.40 -5.90
C ILE A 27 4.45 -10.15 -4.69
N PHE A 28 3.87 -9.60 -3.63
CA PHE A 28 4.52 -9.45 -2.33
C PHE A 28 3.75 -10.28 -1.28
N HIS A 29 4.33 -11.39 -0.83
CA HIS A 29 3.81 -12.15 0.33
C HIS A 29 4.15 -11.50 1.69
N GLY A 30 5.04 -10.51 1.65
CA GLY A 30 5.52 -9.67 2.73
C GLY A 30 6.45 -8.63 2.12
N PHE A 31 6.80 -7.62 2.90
CA PHE A 31 7.53 -6.45 2.40
C PHE A 31 8.99 -6.38 2.86
N SER A 32 9.47 -7.36 3.63
CA SER A 32 10.88 -7.42 4.04
C SER A 32 11.79 -7.51 2.82
N GLY A 33 12.63 -6.50 2.62
CA GLY A 33 13.49 -6.39 1.44
C GLY A 33 12.76 -6.10 0.13
N ALA A 34 11.46 -5.76 0.17
CA ALA A 34 10.71 -5.39 -1.02
C ALA A 34 11.26 -4.10 -1.63
N ASN A 35 11.41 -4.09 -2.95
CA ASN A 35 11.85 -2.92 -3.68
C ASN A 35 10.65 -1.98 -3.89
N LEU A 36 10.48 -1.02 -2.99
CA LEU A 36 9.42 -0.01 -2.99
C LEU A 36 10.01 1.38 -2.84
N THR A 37 9.44 2.35 -3.56
CA THR A 37 9.66 3.76 -3.27
C THR A 37 8.72 4.16 -2.13
N LEU A 38 9.28 4.43 -0.96
CA LEU A 38 8.54 4.86 0.23
C LEU A 38 8.70 6.37 0.43
N SER A 39 7.61 7.05 0.75
CA SER A 39 7.61 8.47 1.10
C SER A 39 6.68 8.78 2.26
N GLY A 40 6.86 9.94 2.90
CA GLY A 40 6.10 10.31 4.09
C GLY A 40 6.44 9.40 5.27
N GLN A 41 5.42 8.95 6.01
CA GLN A 41 5.58 8.05 7.17
C GLN A 41 5.63 6.56 6.79
N ALA A 42 5.57 6.22 5.50
CA ALA A 42 5.52 4.83 5.06
C ALA A 42 6.83 4.10 5.40
N VAL A 43 6.71 2.92 5.99
CA VAL A 43 7.85 2.11 6.41
C VAL A 43 7.54 0.61 6.32
N VAL A 44 8.56 -0.18 6.01
CA VAL A 44 8.51 -1.64 6.21
C VAL A 44 8.96 -1.95 7.64
N THR A 45 8.08 -2.54 8.43
CA THR A 45 8.37 -2.91 9.83
C THR A 45 9.38 -4.07 9.91
N PRO A 46 10.03 -4.30 11.06
CA PRO A 46 10.97 -5.42 11.22
C PRO A 46 10.35 -6.80 10.96
N ASN A 47 9.05 -6.96 11.16
CA ASN A 47 8.31 -8.19 10.84
C ASN A 47 7.77 -8.23 9.39
N GLY A 48 8.18 -7.30 8.53
CA GLY A 48 7.90 -7.33 7.10
C GLY A 48 6.52 -6.81 6.68
N LEU A 49 5.85 -6.02 7.52
CA LEU A 49 4.59 -5.36 7.16
C LEU A 49 4.88 -4.00 6.52
N LEU A 50 4.17 -3.66 5.46
CA LEU A 50 4.12 -2.29 4.96
C LEU A 50 3.12 -1.50 5.79
N ARG A 51 3.62 -0.51 6.52
CA ARG A 51 2.80 0.42 7.30
C ARG A 51 2.88 1.80 6.68
N LEU A 52 1.77 2.29 6.12
CA LEU A 52 1.72 3.61 5.48
C LEU A 52 1.72 4.76 6.49
N THR A 53 0.99 4.60 7.60
CA THR A 53 0.85 5.62 8.65
C THR A 53 0.85 4.98 10.04
N ASN A 54 1.02 5.82 11.06
CA ASN A 54 0.93 5.46 12.48
C ASN A 54 -0.14 6.33 13.17
N ASP A 55 -0.16 6.29 14.50
CA ASP A 55 -1.00 7.12 15.39
C ASP A 55 -0.68 8.62 15.37
N THR A 56 0.31 9.05 14.59
CA THR A 56 0.60 10.48 14.41
C THR A 56 -0.52 11.13 13.61
N LYS A 57 -1.07 12.22 14.14
CA LYS A 57 -2.17 12.95 13.51
C LYS A 57 -1.71 13.65 12.23
N GLU A 58 -2.62 13.71 11.25
CA GLU A 58 -2.45 14.49 10.01
C GLU A 58 -1.16 14.14 9.24
N VAL A 59 -0.82 12.85 9.19
CA VAL A 59 0.28 12.34 8.37
C VAL A 59 -0.22 11.57 7.16
N LEU A 60 0.65 11.44 6.16
CA LEU A 60 0.46 10.60 4.99
C LEU A 60 1.68 9.69 4.81
N GLY A 61 1.51 8.64 4.02
CA GLY A 61 2.62 7.80 3.59
C GLY A 61 2.27 7.08 2.30
N HIS A 62 3.24 6.96 1.40
CA HIS A 62 3.07 6.31 0.11
C HIS A 62 4.07 5.17 -0.05
N ALA A 63 3.65 4.16 -0.80
CA ALA A 63 4.49 3.06 -1.22
C ALA A 63 4.19 2.75 -2.68
N PHE A 64 5.11 3.10 -3.56
CA PHE A 64 4.99 2.84 -5.00
C PHE A 64 5.94 1.72 -5.43
N PHE A 65 5.48 0.91 -6.38
CA PHE A 65 6.37 0.06 -7.13
C PHE A 65 7.28 0.95 -7.99
N PRO A 66 8.62 0.78 -7.94
CA PRO A 66 9.55 1.76 -8.50
C PRO A 66 9.61 1.74 -10.03
N ALA A 67 9.18 0.66 -10.68
CA ALA A 67 9.14 0.58 -12.13
C ALA A 67 7.77 1.06 -12.66
N PRO A 68 7.72 2.02 -13.59
CA PRO A 68 6.47 2.47 -14.19
C PRO A 68 5.75 1.34 -14.94
N LEU A 69 4.45 1.20 -14.68
CA LEU A 69 3.57 0.35 -15.47
C LEU A 69 3.20 1.07 -16.77
N ARG A 70 3.28 0.37 -17.91
CA ARG A 70 2.91 0.94 -19.21
C ARG A 70 1.48 0.55 -19.53
N PHE A 71 0.60 1.53 -19.63
CA PHE A 71 -0.77 1.36 -20.12
C PHE A 71 -0.85 1.77 -21.60
N GLY A 72 -1.12 0.82 -22.47
CA GLY A 72 -1.54 1.05 -23.86
C GLY A 72 -3.07 1.03 -24.00
N ASP A 73 -3.56 1.21 -25.22
CA ASP A 73 -4.98 1.43 -25.53
C ASP A 73 -5.93 0.29 -25.09
N ASN A 74 -5.42 -0.93 -24.88
CA ASN A 74 -6.21 -2.10 -24.49
C ASN A 74 -5.64 -2.82 -23.25
N ASN A 75 -4.93 -2.12 -22.38
CA ASN A 75 -4.32 -2.75 -21.21
C ASN A 75 -5.36 -2.94 -20.10
N SER A 76 -5.51 -4.19 -19.67
CA SER A 76 -6.28 -4.56 -18.47
C SER A 76 -5.31 -4.83 -17.34
N PHE A 77 -5.69 -4.48 -16.11
CA PHE A 77 -4.93 -4.84 -14.92
C PHE A 77 -5.84 -5.40 -13.84
N SER A 78 -5.25 -6.18 -12.94
CA SER A 78 -5.89 -6.64 -11.71
C SER A 78 -4.92 -6.45 -10.56
N THR A 79 -5.44 -6.01 -9.42
CA THR A 79 -4.68 -5.92 -8.17
C THR A 79 -5.44 -6.65 -7.07
N THR A 80 -4.71 -7.24 -6.14
CA THR A 80 -5.28 -7.85 -4.93
C THR A 80 -4.31 -7.60 -3.80
N PHE A 81 -4.83 -7.03 -2.71
CA PHE A 81 -4.06 -6.74 -1.52
C PHE A 81 -4.92 -6.96 -0.29
N ILE A 82 -4.26 -7.26 0.81
CA ILE A 82 -4.86 -7.39 2.13
C ILE A 82 -4.33 -6.23 2.97
N PHE A 83 -5.22 -5.52 3.65
CA PHE A 83 -4.87 -4.42 4.51
C PHE A 83 -5.64 -4.49 5.83
N ALA A 84 -5.15 -3.76 6.82
CA ALA A 84 -5.83 -3.55 8.09
C ALA A 84 -5.76 -2.06 8.45
N ILE A 85 -6.89 -1.50 8.85
CA ILE A 85 -6.97 -0.16 9.46
C ILE A 85 -7.29 -0.39 10.94
N VAL A 86 -6.37 0.00 11.81
CA VAL A 86 -6.52 -0.15 13.26
C VAL A 86 -6.62 1.24 13.86
N PRO A 87 -7.79 1.67 14.35
CA PRO A 87 -7.94 3.00 14.94
C PRO A 87 -7.24 3.08 16.30
N GLU A 88 -6.69 4.26 16.64
CA GLU A 88 -6.13 4.51 17.98
C GLU A 88 -7.22 4.45 19.06
N TYR A 89 -8.42 4.94 18.74
CA TYR A 89 -9.59 4.88 19.62
C TYR A 89 -10.78 4.24 18.90
N PRO A 90 -11.59 3.38 19.56
CA PRO A 90 -12.66 2.62 18.90
C PRO A 90 -13.66 3.43 18.08
N ASN A 91 -13.87 4.70 18.43
CA ASN A 91 -14.86 5.59 17.79
C ASN A 91 -14.20 6.74 16.99
N LEU A 92 -12.88 6.73 16.80
CA LEU A 92 -12.16 7.71 16.01
C LEU A 92 -11.37 6.98 14.92
N SER A 93 -11.76 7.20 13.67
CA SER A 93 -11.02 6.69 12.52
C SER A 93 -10.07 7.73 11.96
N GLY A 94 -8.98 7.29 11.35
CA GLY A 94 -8.25 8.08 10.35
C GLY A 94 -9.08 8.21 9.08
N HIS A 95 -8.57 8.86 8.04
CA HIS A 95 -9.37 9.06 6.82
C HIS A 95 -9.49 7.80 5.97
N GLY A 96 -8.38 7.12 5.66
CA GLY A 96 -8.45 5.87 4.91
C GLY A 96 -7.15 5.50 4.23
N ILE A 97 -7.28 4.66 3.19
CA ILE A 97 -6.21 4.22 2.31
C ILE A 97 -6.72 4.20 0.88
N ALA A 98 -5.84 4.42 -0.10
CA ALA A 98 -6.16 4.27 -1.51
C ALA A 98 -5.14 3.40 -2.23
N PHE A 99 -5.61 2.58 -3.16
CA PHE A 99 -4.77 2.06 -4.25
C PHE A 99 -4.79 3.10 -5.37
N ALA A 100 -3.61 3.58 -5.79
CA ALA A 100 -3.50 4.64 -6.77
C ALA A 100 -2.57 4.27 -7.94
N LEU A 101 -3.01 4.63 -9.14
CA LEU A 101 -2.19 4.75 -10.34
C LEU A 101 -1.90 6.23 -10.56
N SER A 102 -0.61 6.57 -10.64
CA SER A 102 -0.13 7.95 -10.79
C SER A 102 0.97 8.01 -11.85
N PRO A 103 1.09 9.11 -12.62
CA PRO A 103 2.18 9.31 -13.57
C PRO A 103 3.56 9.38 -12.91
N THR A 104 3.60 9.66 -11.60
CA THR A 104 4.82 9.86 -10.81
C THR A 104 4.66 9.22 -9.42
N VAL A 105 5.76 8.70 -8.87
CA VAL A 105 5.83 8.19 -7.50
C VAL A 105 5.88 9.31 -6.46
N ASP A 106 6.30 10.50 -6.89
CA ASP A 106 6.30 11.71 -6.07
C ASP A 106 5.00 12.48 -6.32
N LEU A 107 4.22 12.68 -5.26
CA LEU A 107 2.97 13.45 -5.25
C LEU A 107 3.18 14.75 -4.47
N PRO A 108 3.89 15.74 -5.04
CA PRO A 108 4.31 16.94 -4.32
C PRO A 108 3.11 17.77 -3.88
N GLY A 109 3.14 18.22 -2.63
CA GLY A 109 2.08 19.04 -2.05
C GLY A 109 0.81 18.27 -1.70
N SER A 110 0.76 16.95 -1.93
CA SER A 110 -0.34 16.12 -1.45
C SER A 110 -0.57 16.30 0.05
N MET A 111 -1.84 16.29 0.44
CA MET A 111 -2.26 16.58 1.80
C MET A 111 -2.79 15.33 2.50
N PRO A 112 -2.65 15.25 3.83
CA PRO A 112 -3.28 14.20 4.61
C PRO A 112 -4.81 14.38 4.62
N SER A 113 -5.45 13.59 5.47
CA SER A 113 -6.87 13.71 5.77
C SER A 113 -7.76 13.38 4.57
N GLN A 114 -8.73 14.24 4.23
CA GLN A 114 -9.70 14.01 3.16
C GLN A 114 -9.08 13.86 1.76
N HIS A 115 -7.82 14.23 1.59
CA HIS A 115 -7.14 14.12 0.30
C HIS A 115 -6.38 12.80 0.12
N LEU A 116 -6.39 11.93 1.14
CA LEU A 116 -5.79 10.58 1.14
C LEU A 116 -4.32 10.53 0.71
N GLY A 117 -3.57 11.64 0.80
CA GLY A 117 -2.21 11.73 0.29
C GLY A 117 -2.10 11.76 -1.24
N LEU A 118 -3.20 11.92 -1.97
CA LEU A 118 -3.21 11.94 -3.44
C LEU A 118 -3.27 13.34 -4.02
N PHE A 119 -3.99 14.24 -3.36
CA PHE A 119 -4.32 15.57 -3.85
C PHE A 119 -4.06 16.64 -2.80
N ASN A 120 -4.17 17.89 -3.21
CA ASN A 120 -4.24 19.06 -2.36
C ASN A 120 -5.55 19.83 -2.64
N THR A 121 -5.71 20.98 -1.99
CA THR A 121 -6.92 21.80 -2.12
C THR A 121 -7.12 22.43 -3.49
N THR A 122 -6.09 22.47 -4.35
CA THR A 122 -6.13 23.13 -5.66
C THR A 122 -6.16 22.16 -6.84
N ASP A 123 -5.73 20.91 -6.68
CA ASP A 123 -5.75 19.89 -7.73
C ASP A 123 -6.77 18.76 -7.51
N ASN A 124 -7.47 18.74 -6.37
CA ASN A 124 -8.56 17.78 -6.14
C ASN A 124 -9.67 17.96 -7.19
N GLY A 125 -9.96 16.91 -7.95
CA GLY A 125 -10.90 16.94 -9.08
C GLY A 125 -10.35 17.53 -10.37
N ASN A 126 -9.06 17.91 -10.42
CA ASN A 126 -8.42 18.35 -11.65
C ASN A 126 -8.09 17.16 -12.55
N ALA A 127 -8.70 17.11 -13.74
CA ALA A 127 -8.46 16.07 -14.74
C ALA A 127 -6.99 15.99 -15.22
N SER A 128 -6.21 17.06 -15.02
CA SER A 128 -4.79 17.12 -15.40
C SER A 128 -3.85 16.45 -14.39
N SER A 129 -4.36 16.02 -13.21
CA SER A 129 -3.58 15.24 -12.24
C SER A 129 -3.25 13.85 -12.77
N HIS A 130 -4.09 13.31 -13.66
CA HIS A 130 -3.96 11.96 -14.24
C HIS A 130 -3.79 10.84 -13.20
N VAL A 131 -4.31 11.05 -11.99
CA VAL A 131 -4.35 10.04 -10.93
C VAL A 131 -5.69 9.31 -10.99
N VAL A 132 -5.63 7.98 -10.92
CA VAL A 132 -6.82 7.13 -10.73
C VAL A 132 -6.64 6.37 -9.43
N ALA A 133 -7.66 6.38 -8.58
CA ALA A 133 -7.60 5.73 -7.28
C ALA A 133 -8.87 4.95 -6.94
N VAL A 134 -8.69 3.87 -6.19
CA VAL A 134 -9.76 3.15 -5.49
C VAL A 134 -9.53 3.36 -4.01
N GLU A 135 -10.42 4.10 -3.37
CA GLU A 135 -10.32 4.48 -1.97
C GLU A 135 -11.14 3.58 -1.03
N PHE A 136 -10.61 3.41 0.17
CA PHE A 136 -11.30 2.86 1.32
C PHE A 136 -11.39 3.97 2.36
N ASP A 137 -12.30 4.91 2.12
CA ASP A 137 -12.59 6.04 3.01
C ASP A 137 -13.45 5.58 4.19
N THR A 138 -13.02 5.95 5.40
CA THR A 138 -13.65 5.58 6.67
C THR A 138 -14.28 6.77 7.38
N VAL A 139 -14.19 7.98 6.80
CA VAL A 139 -14.75 9.22 7.33
C VAL A 139 -15.64 9.88 6.28
N ARG A 140 -16.94 9.92 6.55
CA ARG A 140 -17.87 10.66 5.70
C ARG A 140 -17.52 12.16 5.69
N GLN A 141 -17.08 12.69 4.54
CA GLN A 141 -17.08 14.14 4.35
C GLN A 141 -18.52 14.66 4.32
N LEU A 142 -18.76 15.76 5.02
CA LEU A 142 -19.92 16.59 4.75
C LEU A 142 -19.62 17.34 3.45
N ALA A 143 -20.55 17.27 2.48
CA ALA A 143 -20.40 17.98 1.23
C ALA A 143 -20.14 19.47 1.52
N SER A 144 -18.97 19.97 1.12
CA SER A 144 -18.78 21.40 0.93
C SER A 144 -19.51 21.77 -0.36
N GLY A 145 -20.59 22.55 -0.22
CA GLY A 145 -21.32 23.12 -1.37
C GLY A 145 -20.51 24.14 -2.14
#